data_AF-A0A086AZY8-F1
#
_entry.id   AF-A0A086AZY8-F1
#
_cell.length_a   1.000
_cell.length_b   1.000
_cell.length_c   1.000
_cell.angle_alpha   90.00
_cell.angle_beta   90.00
_cell.angle_gamma   90.00
#
_symmetry.space_group_name_H-M   'P 1'
#
loop_
_entity.id
_entity.type
_entity.pdbx_description
1 polymer ?
#
loop_
_entity_poly.entity_id
_entity_poly.type
_entity_poly.pdbx_seq_one_letter_code
_entity_poly.pdbx_strand_id
1 'polypeptide(L)'
;MKSKQEIKQFFENGDIPNQEQFWEWQESYWHKDEKIPSEKLEYDFSKKADLVSGKVPASQLPSYVDDVLEFPSLSNLPQQGESGKIYITADTNKLYRWTGTRYVDITQGDVGSLQTVTDRGNETNKNIKVQGISYGGSSQLDNIIIGEETDDLSSQANYTISIGNKSKTFGNDNVSIGHRSGNTDFGTLGNTVIGNFSLEDGFSSNENTVVGYSSFNNGKGSQGNTILGAYAGNSGGGDNSQNIILGYRGGTALGTGSANNVIIGGDSNFNNFPIKNKLYIQNFNGGRSASISNALISGDFVDKYVNINGKFSVTPGKIPSADSSYTKNIVANPDGTFGWEDKTDAIPLSGTVDARPLTGSIQYKGSDTTGYNSFGFYSKLPNNEKSGFDIQDDGTLTPLMYWMGGDNVVSTLSVYHSDVTIGSSNPAFSGLRGTSYYGDYYVDESYIQKQYADKQHSYTTKEEKTGGKWINGKPVYKKTVVFNQIPRTGLVEFKTEFPDIETIISNEMFTEWYAIDAAFAGNQWRTKAYITIERKLATIELVGVSDYDYSVINSFTLTLEYTKK
;
A
#
# COMPACT_ATOMS: atom_id res chain seq x y z
N MET A 1 -121.43 55.71 -79.16
CA MET A 1 -121.94 54.46 -79.76
C MET A 1 -123.31 54.17 -79.16
N LYS A 2 -124.25 53.62 -79.95
CA LYS A 2 -125.48 53.05 -79.39
C LYS A 2 -125.13 51.87 -78.49
N SER A 3 -125.90 51.64 -77.43
CA SER A 3 -125.73 50.48 -76.55
C SER A 3 -126.15 49.18 -77.25
N LYS A 4 -125.69 48.03 -76.75
CA LYS A 4 -126.13 46.72 -77.27
C LYS A 4 -127.64 46.52 -77.17
N GLN A 5 -128.31 47.17 -76.22
CA GLN A 5 -129.77 47.10 -76.08
C GLN A 5 -130.48 47.89 -77.19
N GLU A 6 -129.99 49.08 -77.54
CA GLU A 6 -130.53 49.89 -78.65
C GLU A 6 -130.27 49.23 -80.01
N ILE A 7 -129.06 48.69 -80.24
CA ILE A 7 -128.74 48.03 -81.53
C ILE A 7 -129.59 46.76 -81.71
N LYS A 8 -129.89 46.02 -80.63
CA LYS A 8 -130.67 44.79 -80.69
C LYS A 8 -132.09 45.00 -81.23
N GLN A 9 -132.68 46.18 -81.06
CA GLN A 9 -134.01 46.52 -81.59
C GLN A 9 -134.06 46.51 -83.13
N PHE A 10 -132.92 46.65 -83.81
CA PHE A 10 -132.87 46.54 -85.28
C PHE A 10 -132.91 45.09 -85.80
N PHE A 11 -132.86 44.10 -84.90
CA PHE A 11 -132.77 42.66 -85.21
C PHE A 11 -133.97 41.87 -84.64
N GLU A 12 -135.13 42.51 -84.53
CA GLU A 12 -136.36 41.86 -84.09
C GLU A 12 -137.01 41.05 -85.23
N ASN A 13 -137.90 40.11 -84.85
CA ASN A 13 -138.29 39.02 -85.74
C ASN A 13 -139.30 39.49 -86.80
N GLY A 14 -138.81 39.77 -88.01
CA GLY A 14 -139.58 40.31 -89.14
C GLY A 14 -138.91 41.52 -89.78
N ASP A 15 -137.98 42.17 -89.07
CA ASP A 15 -137.21 43.30 -89.58
C ASP A 15 -136.01 42.84 -90.42
N ILE A 16 -135.65 43.65 -91.42
CA ILE A 16 -134.45 43.46 -92.24
C ILE A 16 -133.52 44.67 -91.97
N PRO A 17 -132.59 44.55 -91.00
CA PRO A 17 -131.65 45.62 -90.69
C PRO A 17 -130.74 45.94 -91.88
N ASN A 18 -130.37 47.21 -92.00
CA ASN A 18 -129.44 47.69 -93.01
C ASN A 18 -127.98 47.35 -92.65
N GLN A 19 -127.08 47.61 -93.59
CA GLN A 19 -125.67 47.26 -93.46
C GLN A 19 -124.97 47.98 -92.28
N GLU A 20 -125.30 49.24 -92.00
CA GLU A 20 -124.70 49.97 -90.88
C GLU A 20 -125.16 49.39 -89.53
N GLN A 21 -126.44 49.03 -89.40
CA GLN A 21 -126.98 48.38 -88.20
C GLN A 21 -126.31 47.02 -87.94
N PHE A 22 -125.97 46.28 -88.99
CA PHE A 22 -125.20 45.03 -88.89
C PHE A 22 -123.75 45.26 -88.42
N TRP A 23 -123.08 46.29 -88.92
CA TRP A 23 -121.72 46.61 -88.47
C TRP A 23 -121.67 47.17 -87.04
N GLU A 24 -122.63 48.01 -86.65
CA GLU A 24 -122.78 48.47 -85.25
C GLU A 24 -122.91 47.27 -84.29
N TRP A 25 -123.67 46.23 -84.69
CA TRP A 25 -123.80 45.01 -83.88
C TRP A 25 -122.46 44.27 -83.73
N GLN A 26 -121.74 44.03 -84.83
CA GLN A 26 -120.46 43.29 -84.81
C GLN A 26 -119.38 44.03 -84.01
N GLU A 27 -119.19 45.33 -84.22
CA GLU A 27 -118.16 46.09 -83.50
C GLU A 27 -118.42 46.13 -81.99
N SER A 28 -119.68 46.05 -81.55
CA SER A 28 -120.01 46.03 -80.12
C SER A 28 -119.40 44.84 -79.35
N TYR A 29 -118.94 43.77 -80.03
CA TYR A 29 -118.31 42.61 -79.41
C TYR A 29 -116.76 42.63 -79.44
N TRP A 30 -116.13 43.65 -80.03
CA TRP A 30 -114.67 43.74 -80.10
C TRP A 30 -114.09 44.70 -79.05
N HIS A 31 -113.49 44.11 -78.01
CA HIS A 31 -112.81 44.81 -76.92
C HIS A 31 -111.40 45.28 -77.37
N LYS A 32 -111.31 46.28 -78.26
CA LYS A 32 -110.02 46.72 -78.85
C LYS A 32 -109.09 47.46 -77.88
N ASP A 33 -109.62 48.09 -76.83
CA ASP A 33 -108.85 48.91 -75.86
C ASP A 33 -109.06 48.52 -74.38
N GLU A 34 -109.68 47.37 -74.10
CA GLU A 34 -110.05 46.97 -72.73
C GLU A 34 -108.95 46.12 -72.07
N LYS A 35 -108.37 46.63 -70.98
CA LYS A 35 -107.37 45.90 -70.18
C LYS A 35 -108.05 44.73 -69.46
N ILE A 36 -107.51 43.51 -69.63
CA ILE A 36 -107.98 42.33 -68.90
C ILE A 36 -107.83 42.59 -67.38
N PRO A 37 -108.90 42.47 -66.58
CA PRO A 37 -108.81 42.64 -65.13
C PRO A 37 -107.84 41.63 -64.52
N SER A 38 -106.95 42.10 -63.64
CA SER A 38 -105.97 41.26 -62.93
C SER A 38 -106.61 40.15 -62.08
N GLU A 39 -107.87 40.32 -61.71
CA GLU A 39 -108.73 39.33 -61.03
C GLU A 39 -108.94 38.02 -61.84
N LYS A 40 -108.66 38.02 -63.15
CA LYS A 40 -108.79 36.85 -64.03
C LYS A 40 -107.45 36.17 -64.36
N LEU A 41 -106.37 36.51 -63.65
CA LEU A 41 -105.03 35.92 -63.83
C LEU A 41 -104.63 35.11 -62.59
N GLU A 42 -104.66 33.77 -62.70
CA GLU A 42 -104.09 32.87 -61.68
C GLU A 42 -102.55 32.85 -61.74
N TYR A 43 -101.91 33.90 -61.23
CA TYR A 43 -100.46 33.92 -61.00
C TYR A 43 -100.08 34.67 -59.73
N ASP A 44 -99.27 34.03 -58.88
CA ASP A 44 -98.80 34.60 -57.61
C ASP A 44 -97.64 35.58 -57.81
N PHE A 45 -97.98 36.85 -58.03
CA PHE A 45 -97.01 37.93 -58.19
C PHE A 45 -96.30 38.35 -56.88
N SER A 46 -96.55 37.71 -55.73
CA SER A 46 -95.90 38.07 -54.45
C SER A 46 -94.45 37.59 -54.31
N LYS A 47 -94.01 36.66 -55.18
CA LYS A 47 -92.68 36.01 -55.10
C LYS A 47 -91.63 36.57 -56.05
N LYS A 48 -91.96 37.59 -56.85
CA LYS A 48 -90.97 38.31 -57.67
C LYS A 48 -90.27 39.36 -56.82
N ALA A 49 -89.01 39.64 -57.11
CA ALA A 49 -88.38 40.87 -56.64
C ALA A 49 -89.07 42.08 -57.30
N ASP A 50 -89.27 43.15 -56.53
CA ASP A 50 -89.82 44.40 -57.06
C ASP A 50 -88.69 45.29 -57.55
N LEU A 51 -88.88 45.92 -58.71
CA LEU A 51 -87.90 46.82 -59.30
C LEU A 51 -88.29 48.27 -58.99
N VAL A 52 -87.37 49.01 -58.38
CA VAL A 52 -87.44 50.48 -58.30
C VAL A 52 -86.50 51.02 -59.37
N SER A 53 -87.04 51.75 -60.34
CA SER A 53 -86.29 52.29 -61.49
C SER A 53 -85.44 51.24 -62.24
N GLY A 54 -85.95 50.01 -62.36
CA GLY A 54 -85.29 48.91 -63.08
C GLY A 54 -84.22 48.13 -62.29
N LYS A 55 -84.02 48.42 -60.99
CA LYS A 55 -83.09 47.67 -60.12
C LYS A 55 -83.81 47.07 -58.91
N VAL A 56 -83.31 45.94 -58.42
CA VAL A 56 -83.75 45.32 -57.16
C VAL A 56 -83.19 46.14 -55.97
N PRO A 57 -84.02 46.60 -55.02
CA PRO A 57 -83.55 47.28 -53.82
C PRO A 57 -82.69 46.38 -52.92
N ALA A 58 -81.67 46.95 -52.27
CA ALA A 58 -80.77 46.22 -51.36
C ALA A 58 -81.50 45.52 -50.20
N SER A 59 -82.66 46.03 -49.78
CA SER A 59 -83.52 45.39 -48.76
C SER A 59 -84.14 44.05 -49.19
N GLN A 60 -84.08 43.72 -50.49
CA GLN A 60 -84.51 42.44 -51.05
C GLN A 60 -83.33 41.49 -51.32
N LEU A 61 -82.10 41.89 -51.00
CA LEU A 61 -80.90 41.06 -51.15
C LEU A 61 -80.53 40.38 -49.81
N PRO A 62 -80.09 39.11 -49.80
CA PRO A 62 -79.50 38.49 -48.63
C PRO A 62 -78.23 39.25 -48.18
N SER A 63 -78.00 39.32 -46.87
CA SER A 63 -76.94 40.11 -46.22
C SER A 63 -75.58 40.04 -46.93
N TYR A 64 -75.11 41.19 -47.40
CA TYR A 64 -73.80 41.37 -48.04
C TYR A 64 -73.04 42.55 -47.38
N VAL A 65 -71.71 42.53 -47.50
CA VAL A 65 -70.87 43.71 -47.22
C VAL A 65 -70.66 44.40 -48.57
N ASP A 66 -70.99 45.69 -48.65
CA ASP A 66 -71.01 46.43 -49.93
C ASP A 66 -69.58 46.73 -50.41
N ASP A 67 -68.76 47.34 -49.55
CA ASP A 67 -67.35 47.67 -49.81
C ASP A 67 -66.47 47.47 -48.57
N VAL A 68 -65.17 47.26 -48.82
CA VAL A 68 -64.09 47.50 -47.84
C VAL A 68 -63.35 48.78 -48.26
N LEU A 69 -63.34 49.78 -47.38
CA LEU A 69 -62.79 51.11 -47.66
C LEU A 69 -61.60 51.41 -46.75
N GLU A 70 -60.46 51.75 -47.33
CA GLU A 70 -59.24 52.11 -46.60
C GLU A 70 -59.07 53.63 -46.49
N PHE A 71 -58.70 54.11 -45.31
CA PHE A 71 -58.49 55.51 -44.98
C PHE A 71 -57.18 55.69 -44.20
N PRO A 72 -56.52 56.87 -44.26
CA PRO A 72 -55.24 57.06 -43.57
C PRO A 72 -55.32 56.91 -42.04
N SER A 73 -56.38 57.42 -41.41
CA SER A 73 -56.58 57.34 -39.95
C SER A 73 -58.06 57.30 -39.56
N LEU A 74 -58.34 57.02 -38.28
CA LEU A 74 -59.70 57.06 -37.73
C LEU A 74 -60.38 58.45 -37.90
N SER A 75 -59.58 59.53 -37.89
CA SER A 75 -60.09 60.90 -38.10
C SER A 75 -60.41 61.23 -39.56
N ASN A 76 -59.96 60.40 -40.51
CA ASN A 76 -60.27 60.54 -41.93
C ASN A 76 -61.49 59.70 -42.34
N LEU A 77 -62.08 58.90 -41.45
CA LEU A 77 -63.32 58.21 -41.74
C LEU A 77 -64.46 59.22 -41.96
N PRO A 78 -65.42 58.96 -42.86
CA PRO A 78 -66.58 59.82 -43.07
C PRO A 78 -67.32 60.08 -41.75
N GLN A 79 -67.71 61.33 -41.48
CA GLN A 79 -68.34 61.72 -40.20
C GLN A 79 -69.60 60.91 -39.87
N GLN A 80 -70.32 60.47 -40.91
CA GLN A 80 -71.34 59.43 -40.85
C GLN A 80 -70.91 58.30 -41.79
N GLY A 81 -70.70 57.11 -41.23
CA GLY A 81 -70.41 55.92 -42.03
C GLY A 81 -71.65 55.30 -42.68
N GLU A 82 -71.42 54.31 -43.52
CA GLU A 82 -72.44 53.54 -44.22
C GLU A 82 -72.58 52.16 -43.57
N SER A 83 -73.82 51.75 -43.31
CA SER A 83 -74.09 50.40 -42.79
C SER A 83 -73.79 49.36 -43.86
N GLY A 84 -73.12 48.27 -43.48
CA GLY A 84 -72.70 47.23 -44.43
C GLY A 84 -71.34 47.46 -45.08
N LYS A 85 -70.57 48.47 -44.66
CA LYS A 85 -69.16 48.65 -45.08
C LYS A 85 -68.18 48.38 -43.95
N ILE A 86 -67.00 47.88 -44.31
CA ILE A 86 -65.84 47.75 -43.41
C ILE A 86 -64.84 48.85 -43.74
N TYR A 87 -64.33 49.50 -42.70
CA TYR A 87 -63.42 50.63 -42.79
C TYR A 87 -62.07 50.21 -42.23
N ILE A 88 -60.98 50.37 -42.99
CA ILE A 88 -59.63 50.07 -42.53
C ILE A 88 -58.89 51.39 -42.31
N THR A 89 -58.22 51.54 -41.17
CA THR A 89 -57.36 52.71 -40.90
C THR A 89 -55.89 52.31 -41.02
N ALA A 90 -55.22 52.81 -42.06
CA ALA A 90 -53.87 52.40 -42.45
C ALA A 90 -52.80 52.76 -41.39
N ASP A 91 -53.01 53.83 -40.61
CA ASP A 91 -52.13 54.24 -39.49
C ASP A 91 -51.98 53.19 -38.39
N THR A 92 -52.98 52.31 -38.23
CA THR A 92 -53.11 51.40 -37.09
C THR A 92 -53.48 49.97 -37.50
N ASN A 93 -53.67 49.72 -38.80
CA ASN A 93 -54.21 48.48 -39.37
C ASN A 93 -55.51 48.00 -38.72
N LYS A 94 -56.31 48.94 -38.21
CA LYS A 94 -57.54 48.63 -37.48
C LYS A 94 -58.72 48.54 -38.44
N LEU A 95 -59.54 47.51 -38.24
CA LEU A 95 -60.80 47.32 -38.94
C LEU A 95 -61.93 47.89 -38.09
N TYR A 96 -62.80 48.67 -38.71
CA TYR A 96 -63.95 49.32 -38.09
C TYR A 96 -65.23 49.01 -38.86
N ARG A 97 -66.37 48.99 -38.16
CA ARG A 97 -67.71 48.96 -38.76
C ARG A 97 -68.56 50.13 -38.27
N TRP A 98 -69.41 50.68 -39.12
CA TRP A 98 -70.37 51.71 -38.72
C TRP A 98 -71.65 51.10 -38.13
N THR A 99 -72.11 51.62 -36.98
CA THR A 99 -73.29 51.10 -36.25
C THR A 99 -74.53 51.99 -36.37
N GLY A 100 -74.60 52.84 -37.39
CA GLY A 100 -75.65 53.87 -37.54
C GLY A 100 -75.37 55.16 -36.76
N THR A 101 -74.52 55.13 -35.74
CA THR A 101 -74.22 56.29 -34.86
C THR A 101 -72.73 56.49 -34.55
N ARG A 102 -71.88 55.47 -34.69
CA ARG A 102 -70.43 55.55 -34.49
C ARG A 102 -69.70 54.45 -35.25
N TYR A 103 -68.38 54.58 -35.39
CA TYR A 103 -67.50 53.47 -35.73
C TYR A 103 -67.18 52.63 -34.50
N VAL A 104 -67.09 51.31 -34.69
CA VAL A 104 -66.67 50.33 -33.68
C VAL A 104 -65.50 49.53 -34.24
N ASP A 105 -64.39 49.50 -33.51
CA ASP A 105 -63.21 48.67 -33.79
C ASP A 105 -63.59 47.19 -33.66
N ILE A 106 -63.21 46.39 -34.66
CA ILE A 106 -63.46 44.95 -34.76
C ILE A 106 -62.17 44.16 -35.07
N THR A 107 -61.01 44.81 -34.92
CA THR A 107 -59.69 44.19 -35.12
C THR A 107 -59.47 43.11 -34.09
N GLN A 108 -59.23 41.86 -34.50
CA GLN A 108 -58.75 40.83 -33.59
C GLN A 108 -57.25 41.03 -33.37
N GLY A 109 -56.84 41.21 -32.11
CA GLY A 109 -55.45 41.43 -31.74
C GLY A 109 -54.62 40.15 -31.90
N ASP A 110 -53.44 40.29 -32.50
CA ASP A 110 -52.48 39.20 -32.69
C ASP A 110 -52.04 38.61 -31.35
N VAL A 111 -52.36 37.32 -31.13
CA VAL A 111 -51.85 36.55 -29.99
C VAL A 111 -50.76 35.60 -30.49
N GLY A 112 -49.61 36.17 -30.84
CA GLY A 112 -48.44 35.42 -31.28
C GLY A 112 -47.96 34.42 -30.22
N SER A 113 -47.59 33.21 -30.64
CA SER A 113 -47.04 32.20 -29.71
C SER A 113 -45.63 32.57 -29.27
N LEU A 114 -45.20 32.07 -28.10
CA LEU A 114 -43.89 32.36 -27.52
C LEU A 114 -42.72 32.08 -28.50
N GLN A 115 -42.81 31.01 -29.29
CA GLN A 115 -41.83 30.66 -30.33
C GLN A 115 -41.62 31.81 -31.33
N THR A 116 -42.71 32.38 -31.84
CA THR A 116 -42.66 33.50 -32.81
C THR A 116 -42.16 34.83 -32.23
N VAL A 117 -41.91 34.91 -30.92
CA VAL A 117 -41.24 36.06 -30.28
C VAL A 117 -39.74 35.80 -30.16
N THR A 118 -39.34 34.59 -29.78
CA THR A 118 -37.93 34.19 -29.63
C THR A 118 -37.15 34.20 -30.95
N ASP A 119 -37.74 33.66 -32.03
CA ASP A 119 -37.04 33.54 -33.33
C ASP A 119 -36.74 34.90 -34.00
N ARG A 120 -37.30 36.00 -33.49
CA ARG A 120 -36.99 37.38 -33.93
C ARG A 120 -35.76 37.98 -33.25
N GLY A 121 -35.10 37.26 -32.33
CA GLY A 121 -33.85 37.71 -31.70
C GLY A 121 -33.99 38.91 -30.75
N ASN A 122 -35.21 39.21 -30.29
CA ASN A 122 -35.44 40.31 -29.35
C ASN A 122 -34.97 39.94 -27.94
N GLU A 123 -33.97 40.64 -27.43
CA GLU A 123 -33.58 40.59 -26.01
C GLU A 123 -34.64 41.30 -25.14
N THR A 124 -34.96 40.71 -23.99
CA THR A 124 -35.89 41.29 -23.00
C THR A 124 -35.17 41.58 -21.70
N ASN A 125 -35.41 42.78 -21.16
CA ASN A 125 -34.97 43.18 -19.81
C ASN A 125 -35.99 42.84 -18.72
N LYS A 126 -36.99 42.00 -19.04
CA LYS A 126 -38.00 41.46 -18.11
C LYS A 126 -38.02 39.94 -18.17
N ASN A 127 -38.27 39.32 -17.02
CA ASN A 127 -38.31 37.86 -16.85
C ASN A 127 -39.24 37.17 -17.87
N ILE A 128 -38.73 36.15 -18.55
CA ILE A 128 -39.50 35.33 -19.48
C ILE A 128 -40.27 34.28 -18.67
N LYS A 129 -41.60 34.26 -18.80
CA LYS A 129 -42.46 33.25 -18.18
C LYS A 129 -42.88 32.22 -19.23
N VAL A 130 -42.34 31.00 -19.14
CA VAL A 130 -42.54 29.94 -20.13
C VAL A 130 -43.67 29.02 -19.69
N GLN A 131 -44.84 29.12 -20.32
CA GLN A 131 -45.96 28.20 -20.08
C GLN A 131 -46.13 27.23 -21.27
N GLY A 132 -46.38 25.95 -20.97
CA GLY A 132 -46.82 24.96 -21.97
C GLY A 132 -45.74 24.05 -22.58
N ILE A 133 -44.48 24.09 -22.12
CA ILE A 133 -43.52 23.05 -22.53
C ILE A 133 -43.89 21.73 -21.82
N SER A 134 -44.34 20.75 -22.61
CA SER A 134 -44.64 19.42 -22.12
C SER A 134 -43.36 18.58 -22.01
N TYR A 135 -42.73 18.59 -20.83
CA TYR A 135 -41.85 17.49 -20.42
C TYR A 135 -42.75 16.43 -19.77
N GLY A 136 -42.80 15.23 -20.36
CA GLY A 136 -43.94 14.33 -20.21
C GLY A 136 -44.00 13.54 -18.91
N GLY A 137 -45.23 13.14 -18.53
CA GLY A 137 -45.47 11.92 -17.74
C GLY A 137 -45.90 12.10 -16.28
N SER A 138 -47.20 11.91 -16.03
CA SER A 138 -47.83 11.60 -14.73
C SER A 138 -47.88 12.68 -13.65
N SER A 139 -49.02 12.77 -12.96
CA SER A 139 -49.32 13.71 -11.87
C SER A 139 -48.70 13.32 -10.51
N GLN A 140 -47.48 12.75 -10.53
CA GLN A 140 -46.72 12.35 -9.34
C GLN A 140 -45.20 12.61 -9.46
N LEU A 141 -44.73 13.27 -10.53
CA LEU A 141 -43.32 13.58 -10.73
C LEU A 141 -43.13 15.06 -11.08
N ASP A 142 -42.28 15.73 -10.31
CA ASP A 142 -41.86 17.11 -10.55
C ASP A 142 -40.95 17.20 -11.78
N ASN A 143 -41.44 17.80 -12.86
CA ASN A 143 -40.65 18.08 -14.06
C ASN A 143 -40.01 19.47 -13.96
N ILE A 144 -38.69 19.53 -14.20
CA ILE A 144 -37.78 20.68 -14.00
C ILE A 144 -38.46 22.03 -14.28
N ILE A 145 -38.61 22.83 -13.21
CA ILE A 145 -39.17 24.18 -13.22
C ILE A 145 -38.04 25.21 -13.04
N ILE A 146 -38.02 26.24 -13.89
CA ILE A 146 -37.21 27.46 -13.71
C ILE A 146 -38.19 28.63 -13.55
N GLY A 147 -38.60 28.89 -12.29
CA GLY A 147 -39.72 29.79 -11.94
C GLY A 147 -41.09 29.12 -12.15
N GLU A 148 -42.02 29.10 -11.20
CA GLU A 148 -42.39 30.16 -10.24
C GLU A 148 -42.71 29.56 -8.84
N GLU A 149 -42.52 30.35 -7.76
CA GLU A 149 -42.63 30.02 -6.32
C GLU A 149 -41.53 29.13 -5.68
N THR A 150 -40.38 29.74 -5.34
CA THR A 150 -39.38 29.18 -4.38
C THR A 150 -38.55 30.21 -3.55
N ASP A 151 -38.98 31.40 -3.15
CA ASP A 151 -40.34 31.95 -3.06
C ASP A 151 -40.46 33.26 -3.89
N ASP A 152 -39.67 34.31 -3.61
CA ASP A 152 -39.63 35.65 -4.26
C ASP A 152 -38.16 36.08 -4.52
N LEU A 153 -37.85 36.81 -5.61
CA LEU A 153 -36.45 37.06 -6.02
C LEU A 153 -35.69 38.04 -5.10
N SER A 154 -34.54 37.60 -4.59
CA SER A 154 -33.35 38.42 -4.25
C SER A 154 -33.61 39.81 -3.62
N SER A 155 -33.65 39.90 -2.28
CA SER A 155 -33.52 41.21 -1.63
C SER A 155 -32.06 41.70 -1.52
N GLN A 156 -31.04 40.82 -1.58
CA GLN A 156 -29.60 41.19 -1.67
C GLN A 156 -28.66 40.21 -2.43
N ALA A 157 -29.15 39.18 -3.14
CA ALA A 157 -28.31 38.11 -3.67
C ALA A 157 -27.75 38.35 -5.09
N ASN A 158 -26.42 38.24 -5.25
CA ASN A 158 -25.77 38.01 -6.55
C ASN A 158 -25.56 36.49 -6.77
N TYR A 159 -25.74 36.03 -8.01
CA TYR A 159 -25.36 34.72 -8.55
C TYR A 159 -25.94 33.42 -7.92
N THR A 160 -27.15 33.45 -7.35
CA THR A 160 -27.82 32.22 -6.86
C THR A 160 -28.63 31.51 -7.97
N ILE A 161 -28.49 30.18 -8.10
CA ILE A 161 -29.23 29.32 -9.07
C ILE A 161 -30.01 28.23 -8.30
N SER A 162 -31.34 28.28 -8.34
CA SER A 162 -32.23 27.26 -7.74
C SER A 162 -33.08 26.56 -8.80
N ILE A 163 -33.06 25.22 -8.83
CA ILE A 163 -33.79 24.38 -9.81
C ILE A 163 -34.44 23.18 -9.08
N GLY A 164 -35.67 23.33 -8.60
CA GLY A 164 -36.41 22.21 -7.99
C GLY A 164 -37.60 22.64 -7.12
N ASN A 165 -38.54 21.72 -6.93
CA ASN A 165 -39.75 21.94 -6.12
C ASN A 165 -39.36 22.25 -4.66
N LYS A 166 -39.72 23.44 -4.15
CA LYS A 166 -39.41 23.92 -2.78
C LYS A 166 -37.92 24.00 -2.42
N SER A 167 -37.02 24.19 -3.39
CA SER A 167 -35.61 24.51 -3.12
C SER A 167 -35.46 25.97 -2.64
N LYS A 168 -34.97 26.20 -1.42
CA LYS A 168 -35.09 27.50 -0.71
C LYS A 168 -33.74 28.14 -0.36
N THR A 169 -32.92 28.40 -1.37
CA THR A 169 -31.62 29.06 -1.19
C THR A 169 -31.78 30.56 -0.96
N PHE A 170 -31.45 30.98 0.26
CA PHE A 170 -31.21 32.38 0.63
C PHE A 170 -29.70 32.64 0.74
N GLY A 171 -29.31 33.91 0.69
CA GLY A 171 -27.90 34.35 0.65
C GLY A 171 -27.26 34.24 -0.74
N ASN A 172 -25.93 34.36 -0.81
CA ASN A 172 -25.19 34.61 -2.06
C ASN A 172 -24.46 33.37 -2.59
N ASP A 173 -24.20 33.36 -3.91
CA ASP A 173 -23.32 32.40 -4.58
C ASP A 173 -23.72 30.92 -4.38
N ASN A 174 -25.00 30.65 -4.12
CA ASN A 174 -25.51 29.30 -3.88
C ASN A 174 -26.06 28.65 -5.16
N VAL A 175 -25.79 27.36 -5.37
CA VAL A 175 -26.44 26.51 -6.37
C VAL A 175 -27.25 25.44 -5.64
N SER A 176 -28.52 25.27 -5.99
CA SER A 176 -29.37 24.22 -5.41
C SER A 176 -30.26 23.56 -6.45
N ILE A 177 -30.19 22.23 -6.57
CA ILE A 177 -30.95 21.45 -7.54
C ILE A 177 -31.64 20.28 -6.82
N GLY A 178 -32.97 20.20 -6.87
CA GLY A 178 -33.76 19.09 -6.31
C GLY A 178 -34.92 19.51 -5.39
N HIS A 179 -35.77 18.55 -5.03
CA HIS A 179 -36.92 18.79 -4.14
C HIS A 179 -36.46 19.07 -2.70
N ARG A 180 -36.91 20.20 -2.13
CA ARG A 180 -36.59 20.64 -0.75
C ARG A 180 -35.08 20.60 -0.43
N SER A 181 -34.28 21.01 -1.42
CA SER A 181 -32.82 21.11 -1.31
C SER A 181 -32.39 22.52 -0.91
N GLY A 182 -31.23 22.65 -0.26
CA GLY A 182 -30.58 23.94 0.01
C GLY A 182 -31.49 24.96 0.69
N ASN A 183 -32.18 24.56 1.76
CA ASN A 183 -33.09 25.43 2.52
C ASN A 183 -32.29 26.18 3.61
N THR A 184 -31.98 27.45 3.34
CA THR A 184 -30.94 28.24 4.05
C THR A 184 -31.47 29.59 4.56
N ASP A 185 -30.60 30.53 4.95
CA ASP A 185 -30.96 31.91 5.36
C ASP A 185 -30.07 32.99 4.71
N PHE A 186 -30.31 34.25 5.05
CA PHE A 186 -29.53 35.38 4.54
C PHE A 186 -28.04 35.39 4.96
N GLY A 187 -27.64 34.59 5.94
CA GLY A 187 -26.24 34.47 6.40
C GLY A 187 -25.44 33.37 5.69
N THR A 188 -26.05 32.70 4.72
CA THR A 188 -25.53 31.52 4.03
C THR A 188 -24.83 31.90 2.71
N LEU A 189 -23.63 31.41 2.46
CA LEU A 189 -22.80 31.80 1.30
C LEU A 189 -22.15 30.60 0.59
N GLY A 190 -22.17 30.56 -0.74
CA GLY A 190 -21.24 29.75 -1.54
C GLY A 190 -21.46 28.22 -1.51
N ASN A 191 -22.68 27.73 -1.23
CA ASN A 191 -22.96 26.29 -1.18
C ASN A 191 -23.39 25.74 -2.55
N THR A 192 -22.93 24.55 -2.91
CA THR A 192 -23.39 23.78 -4.09
C THR A 192 -24.14 22.54 -3.63
N VAL A 193 -25.45 22.49 -3.88
CA VAL A 193 -26.36 21.43 -3.42
C VAL A 193 -27.04 20.76 -4.61
N ILE A 194 -26.92 19.44 -4.75
CA ILE A 194 -27.56 18.67 -5.83
C ILE A 194 -28.18 17.38 -5.26
N GLY A 195 -29.50 17.40 -5.10
CA GLY A 195 -30.36 16.25 -4.85
C GLY A 195 -31.42 16.48 -3.77
N ASN A 196 -32.48 15.67 -3.80
CA ASN A 196 -33.68 15.88 -2.99
C ASN A 196 -33.38 15.74 -1.48
N PHE A 197 -33.94 16.63 -0.65
CA PHE A 197 -33.76 16.68 0.81
C PHE A 197 -32.31 16.89 1.29
N SER A 198 -31.42 17.34 0.39
CA SER A 198 -30.02 17.58 0.73
C SER A 198 -29.82 19.03 1.17
N LEU A 199 -29.08 19.24 2.27
CA LEU A 199 -29.01 20.52 2.98
C LEU A 199 -30.41 21.12 3.27
N GLU A 200 -31.31 20.30 3.84
CA GLU A 200 -32.71 20.66 4.17
C GLU A 200 -32.83 21.61 5.40
N ASP A 201 -31.83 21.63 6.27
CA ASP A 201 -31.64 22.59 7.36
C ASP A 201 -30.20 23.15 7.23
N GLY A 202 -30.05 24.20 6.42
CA GLY A 202 -28.76 24.79 6.05
C GLY A 202 -28.57 26.24 6.54
N PHE A 203 -29.26 26.63 7.62
CA PHE A 203 -29.16 27.98 8.19
C PHE A 203 -27.72 28.33 8.60
N SER A 204 -27.25 29.54 8.28
CA SER A 204 -25.86 30.00 8.45
C SER A 204 -24.79 29.04 7.89
N SER A 205 -25.08 28.26 6.84
CA SER A 205 -24.11 27.31 6.27
C SER A 205 -23.32 27.93 5.11
N ASN A 206 -22.02 27.63 5.03
CA ASN A 206 -21.10 28.29 4.10
C ASN A 206 -20.19 27.31 3.35
N GLU A 207 -19.94 27.57 2.07
CA GLU A 207 -18.87 26.93 1.28
C GLU A 207 -19.01 25.38 1.16
N ASN A 208 -20.19 24.81 1.40
CA ASN A 208 -20.40 23.36 1.37
C ASN A 208 -20.75 22.85 -0.03
N THR A 209 -20.15 21.73 -0.44
CA THR A 209 -20.58 20.95 -1.61
C THR A 209 -21.32 19.71 -1.15
N VAL A 210 -22.59 19.54 -1.52
CA VAL A 210 -23.48 18.47 -1.07
C VAL A 210 -24.19 17.84 -2.27
N VAL A 211 -23.83 16.62 -2.64
CA VAL A 211 -24.39 15.93 -3.81
C VAL A 211 -24.90 14.54 -3.44
N GLY A 212 -26.20 14.30 -3.56
CA GLY A 212 -26.84 13.03 -3.20
C GLY A 212 -28.32 13.19 -2.80
N TYR A 213 -28.98 12.07 -2.50
CA TYR A 213 -30.34 12.06 -1.95
C TYR A 213 -30.29 12.13 -0.42
N SER A 214 -30.95 13.11 0.20
CA SER A 214 -31.00 13.33 1.65
C SER A 214 -29.62 13.37 2.33
N SER A 215 -28.61 13.87 1.62
CA SER A 215 -27.25 14.04 2.15
C SER A 215 -27.15 15.35 2.93
N PHE A 216 -26.44 15.29 4.06
CA PHE A 216 -26.13 16.46 4.90
C PHE A 216 -27.36 17.32 5.25
N ASN A 217 -28.51 16.67 5.49
CA ASN A 217 -29.81 17.34 5.65
C ASN A 217 -29.93 18.21 6.91
N ASN A 218 -29.00 18.10 7.86
CA ASN A 218 -28.91 18.93 9.07
C ASN A 218 -27.53 19.62 9.09
N GLY A 219 -27.32 20.59 8.18
CA GLY A 219 -26.06 21.29 7.94
C GLY A 219 -25.99 22.70 8.51
N LYS A 220 -26.83 23.03 9.50
CA LYS A 220 -26.86 24.35 10.15
C LYS A 220 -25.48 24.76 10.71
N GLY A 221 -25.03 25.98 10.43
CA GLY A 221 -23.73 26.51 10.89
C GLY A 221 -22.49 25.83 10.29
N SER A 222 -22.68 24.91 9.34
CA SER A 222 -21.59 24.11 8.77
C SER A 222 -20.75 24.91 7.76
N GLN A 223 -19.44 24.64 7.68
CA GLN A 223 -18.54 25.35 6.78
C GLN A 223 -17.58 24.45 5.97
N GLY A 224 -17.55 24.61 4.65
CA GLY A 224 -16.47 24.04 3.81
C GLY A 224 -16.47 22.52 3.71
N ASN A 225 -17.61 21.85 3.90
CA ASN A 225 -17.71 20.39 3.82
C ASN A 225 -17.92 19.92 2.38
N THR A 226 -17.37 18.74 2.03
CA THR A 226 -17.60 18.06 0.74
C THR A 226 -18.29 16.73 0.99
N ILE A 227 -19.56 16.62 0.62
CA ILE A 227 -20.44 15.49 0.91
C ILE A 227 -20.96 14.89 -0.40
N LEU A 228 -20.70 13.61 -0.65
CA LEU A 228 -21.09 12.92 -1.88
C LEU A 228 -21.67 11.53 -1.58
N GLY A 229 -22.92 11.30 -2.00
CA GLY A 229 -23.61 10.01 -1.90
C GLY A 229 -24.97 10.12 -1.20
N ALA A 230 -25.88 9.19 -1.52
CA ALA A 230 -27.19 9.17 -0.87
C ALA A 230 -27.04 8.93 0.64
N TYR A 231 -27.71 9.77 1.43
CA TYR A 231 -27.66 9.84 2.89
C TYR A 231 -26.26 10.08 3.50
N ALA A 232 -25.26 10.48 2.71
CA ALA A 232 -23.95 10.86 3.24
C ALA A 232 -24.11 12.06 4.20
N GLY A 233 -23.52 12.00 5.40
CA GLY A 233 -23.65 13.05 6.42
C GLY A 233 -25.07 13.27 6.96
N ASN A 234 -26.04 12.39 6.65
CA ASN A 234 -27.43 12.56 7.08
C ASN A 234 -27.54 12.59 8.61
N SER A 235 -28.39 13.49 9.12
CA SER A 235 -28.66 13.72 10.55
C SER A 235 -27.46 14.19 11.39
N GLY A 236 -26.34 14.61 10.78
CA GLY A 236 -25.14 15.05 11.51
C GLY A 236 -24.23 16.01 10.74
N GLY A 237 -24.69 17.24 10.51
CA GLY A 237 -23.90 18.31 9.89
C GLY A 237 -23.79 19.60 10.70
N GLY A 238 -24.52 19.71 11.84
CA GLY A 238 -24.58 20.94 12.63
C GLY A 238 -23.20 21.40 13.12
N ASP A 239 -22.83 22.65 12.83
CA ASP A 239 -21.53 23.28 13.13
C ASP A 239 -20.29 22.45 12.66
N ASN A 240 -20.48 21.49 11.76
CA ASN A 240 -19.40 20.65 11.24
C ASN A 240 -18.64 21.40 10.14
N SER A 241 -17.30 21.30 10.11
CA SER A 241 -16.49 22.05 9.15
C SER A 241 -15.36 21.26 8.48
N GLN A 242 -15.06 21.57 7.22
CA GLN A 242 -13.90 21.02 6.51
C GLN A 242 -13.87 19.47 6.46
N ASN A 243 -15.04 18.82 6.49
CA ASN A 243 -15.15 17.36 6.40
C ASN A 243 -15.38 16.90 4.96
N ILE A 244 -14.72 15.81 4.57
CA ILE A 244 -14.96 15.11 3.30
C ILE A 244 -15.68 13.80 3.63
N ILE A 245 -16.91 13.61 3.14
CA ILE A 245 -17.74 12.43 3.39
C ILE A 245 -18.24 11.84 2.07
N LEU A 246 -17.73 10.65 1.69
CA LEU A 246 -18.00 10.01 0.40
C LEU A 246 -18.59 8.61 0.59
N GLY A 247 -19.81 8.37 0.12
CA GLY A 247 -20.44 7.04 0.06
C GLY A 247 -21.87 6.96 0.57
N TYR A 248 -22.56 5.84 0.29
CA TYR A 248 -23.95 5.61 0.71
C TYR A 248 -24.05 5.49 2.24
N ARG A 249 -24.77 6.40 2.91
CA ARG A 249 -24.85 6.47 4.39
C ARG A 249 -23.47 6.56 5.08
N GLY A 250 -22.46 7.09 4.39
CA GLY A 250 -21.18 7.45 5.01
C GLY A 250 -21.35 8.62 5.98
N GLY A 251 -20.69 8.59 7.14
CA GLY A 251 -20.68 9.72 8.08
C GLY A 251 -22.06 10.14 8.65
N THR A 252 -23.03 9.23 8.71
CA THR A 252 -24.36 9.53 9.27
C THR A 252 -24.28 9.81 10.77
N ALA A 253 -25.11 10.74 11.25
CA ALA A 253 -25.10 11.23 12.63
C ALA A 253 -23.68 11.55 13.13
N LEU A 254 -22.88 12.26 12.33
CA LEU A 254 -21.61 12.83 12.75
C LEU A 254 -21.85 13.97 13.75
N GLY A 255 -21.25 13.88 14.94
CA GLY A 255 -21.55 14.79 16.05
C GLY A 255 -21.16 16.25 15.76
N THR A 256 -21.95 17.17 16.31
CA THR A 256 -21.80 18.62 16.14
C THR A 256 -20.40 19.13 16.47
N GLY A 257 -19.88 20.02 15.61
CA GLY A 257 -18.52 20.55 15.75
C GLY A 257 -17.41 19.59 15.31
N SER A 258 -17.72 18.54 14.55
CA SER A 258 -16.73 17.68 13.89
C SER A 258 -15.99 18.44 12.79
N ALA A 259 -14.65 18.32 12.75
CA ALA A 259 -13.85 19.10 11.81
C ALA A 259 -12.64 18.37 11.21
N ASN A 260 -12.29 18.71 9.97
CA ASN A 260 -11.09 18.20 9.27
C ASN A 260 -11.03 16.67 9.14
N ASN A 261 -12.17 16.00 8.98
CA ASN A 261 -12.21 14.54 8.83
C ASN A 261 -12.34 14.11 7.37
N VAL A 262 -11.78 12.94 7.04
CA VAL A 262 -11.99 12.26 5.75
C VAL A 262 -12.67 10.92 6.03
N ILE A 263 -13.90 10.78 5.59
CA ILE A 263 -14.78 9.62 5.81
C ILE A 263 -15.17 9.05 4.45
N ILE A 264 -14.70 7.84 4.14
CA ILE A 264 -14.94 7.18 2.84
C ILE A 264 -15.54 5.79 3.07
N GLY A 265 -16.67 5.54 2.39
CA GLY A 265 -17.37 4.27 2.39
C GLY A 265 -18.81 4.36 2.90
N GLY A 266 -19.40 3.21 3.18
CA GLY A 266 -20.84 3.06 3.41
C GLY A 266 -21.28 2.76 4.85
N ASP A 267 -22.55 3.05 5.12
CA ASP A 267 -23.31 2.64 6.33
C ASP A 267 -22.61 2.93 7.67
N SER A 268 -21.90 4.05 7.72
CA SER A 268 -21.08 4.46 8.85
C SER A 268 -21.81 5.49 9.71
N ASN A 269 -22.37 5.05 10.85
CA ASN A 269 -23.13 5.89 11.77
C ASN A 269 -22.32 6.23 13.03
N PHE A 270 -22.00 7.52 13.22
CA PHE A 270 -21.17 8.01 14.32
C PHE A 270 -21.95 8.36 15.60
N ASN A 271 -23.27 8.07 15.67
CA ASN A 271 -24.11 8.20 16.88
C ASN A 271 -24.01 9.57 17.60
N ASN A 272 -23.88 10.66 16.83
CA ASN A 272 -23.67 12.03 17.29
C ASN A 272 -22.37 12.26 18.09
N PHE A 273 -21.38 11.35 18.00
CA PHE A 273 -20.05 11.60 18.55
C PHE A 273 -19.24 12.52 17.62
N PRO A 274 -18.68 13.63 18.14
CA PRO A 274 -17.84 14.51 17.34
C PRO A 274 -16.43 13.92 17.18
N ILE A 275 -15.86 14.03 15.98
CA ILE A 275 -14.48 13.65 15.67
C ILE A 275 -13.74 14.81 15.02
N LYS A 276 -12.42 14.88 15.22
CA LYS A 276 -11.57 15.91 14.62
C LYS A 276 -10.29 15.32 14.06
N ASN A 277 -9.89 15.80 12.88
CA ASN A 277 -8.64 15.44 12.20
C ASN A 277 -8.46 13.94 11.91
N LYS A 278 -9.55 13.18 11.72
CA LYS A 278 -9.49 11.72 11.54
C LYS A 278 -9.61 11.29 10.08
N LEU A 279 -8.87 10.24 9.74
CA LEU A 279 -9.12 9.42 8.55
C LEU A 279 -9.97 8.19 8.94
N TYR A 280 -10.97 7.90 8.13
CA TYR A 280 -11.85 6.74 8.25
C TYR A 280 -12.18 6.20 6.86
N ILE A 281 -11.75 4.97 6.55
CA ILE A 281 -12.12 4.27 5.30
C ILE A 281 -12.68 2.89 5.65
N GLN A 282 -13.98 2.71 5.45
CA GLN A 282 -14.70 1.48 5.77
C GLN A 282 -16.05 1.39 5.04
N ASN A 283 -16.38 0.20 4.52
CA ASN A 283 -17.77 -0.16 4.22
C ASN A 283 -18.30 -0.99 5.39
N PHE A 284 -19.25 -0.44 6.15
CA PHE A 284 -19.68 -1.03 7.41
C PHE A 284 -20.98 -1.84 7.25
N ASN A 285 -20.96 -3.12 7.62
CA ASN A 285 -22.10 -4.05 7.41
C ASN A 285 -22.56 -4.73 8.71
N GLY A 286 -22.40 -4.06 9.86
CA GLY A 286 -22.47 -4.70 11.18
C GLY A 286 -23.51 -4.17 12.16
N GLY A 287 -24.31 -3.15 11.80
CA GLY A 287 -25.34 -2.55 12.66
C GLY A 287 -24.87 -1.84 13.95
N ARG A 288 -23.56 -1.84 14.25
CA ARG A 288 -22.94 -1.08 15.37
C ARG A 288 -22.58 0.34 14.95
N SER A 289 -22.27 1.19 15.93
CA SER A 289 -21.73 2.53 15.70
C SER A 289 -20.35 2.46 15.02
N ALA A 290 -20.11 3.39 14.09
CA ALA A 290 -18.80 3.69 13.56
C ALA A 290 -17.91 4.29 14.66
N SER A 291 -16.67 3.80 14.72
CA SER A 291 -15.58 4.34 15.53
C SER A 291 -14.30 4.27 14.69
N ILE A 292 -13.38 5.21 14.89
CA ILE A 292 -12.08 5.26 14.18
C ILE A 292 -11.29 3.95 14.36
N SER A 293 -11.42 3.31 15.52
CA SER A 293 -10.81 1.99 15.81
C SER A 293 -11.34 0.84 14.94
N ASN A 294 -12.54 1.00 14.35
CA ASN A 294 -13.26 -0.08 13.67
C ASN A 294 -13.13 -0.02 12.14
N ALA A 295 -12.48 1.01 11.59
CA ALA A 295 -12.25 1.13 10.15
C ALA A 295 -11.05 0.28 9.71
N LEU A 296 -11.14 -0.31 8.51
CA LEU A 296 -10.05 -1.06 7.87
C LEU A 296 -8.80 -0.20 7.68
N ILE A 297 -8.99 1.07 7.30
CA ILE A 297 -7.94 2.09 7.31
C ILE A 297 -8.44 3.25 8.15
N SER A 298 -7.68 3.62 9.17
CA SER A 298 -7.92 4.80 9.99
C SER A 298 -6.64 5.63 10.17
N GLY A 299 -6.76 6.81 10.75
CA GLY A 299 -5.59 7.65 11.00
C GLY A 299 -5.95 8.96 11.69
N ASP A 300 -4.91 9.72 12.00
CA ASP A 300 -5.00 11.05 12.59
C ASP A 300 -4.04 12.01 11.86
N PHE A 301 -4.55 13.16 11.41
CA PHE A 301 -3.79 14.16 10.66
C PHE A 301 -2.93 15.08 11.55
N VAL A 302 -3.21 15.16 12.86
CA VAL A 302 -2.38 15.86 13.85
C VAL A 302 -1.22 14.98 14.30
N ASP A 303 -1.51 13.75 14.70
CA ASP A 303 -0.49 12.78 15.14
C ASP A 303 0.27 12.14 13.96
N LYS A 304 -0.23 12.32 12.73
CA LYS A 304 0.37 11.90 11.44
C LYS A 304 0.59 10.39 11.32
N TYR A 305 -0.36 9.59 11.78
CA TYR A 305 -0.34 8.13 11.58
C TYR A 305 -1.48 7.65 10.68
N VAL A 306 -1.23 6.50 10.04
CA VAL A 306 -2.24 5.66 9.38
C VAL A 306 -2.17 4.28 10.01
N ASN A 307 -3.32 3.74 10.40
CA ASN A 307 -3.49 2.43 10.99
C ASN A 307 -4.23 1.51 10.01
N ILE A 308 -3.77 0.27 9.88
CA ILE A 308 -4.39 -0.77 9.04
C ILE A 308 -4.99 -1.83 9.96
N ASN A 309 -6.31 -1.79 10.14
CA ASN A 309 -7.06 -2.76 10.95
C ASN A 309 -7.35 -4.04 10.15
N GLY A 310 -6.29 -4.67 9.66
CA GLY A 310 -6.36 -5.81 8.75
C GLY A 310 -4.97 -6.32 8.38
N LYS A 311 -4.90 -7.29 7.47
CA LYS A 311 -3.63 -7.81 6.98
C LYS A 311 -3.03 -6.86 5.95
N PHE A 312 -1.93 -6.20 6.29
CA PHE A 312 -1.11 -5.51 5.30
C PHE A 312 -0.37 -6.55 4.43
N SER A 313 -0.52 -6.46 3.11
CA SER A 313 0.06 -7.39 2.15
C SER A 313 0.39 -6.65 0.85
N VAL A 314 1.58 -6.92 0.32
CA VAL A 314 2.04 -6.38 -0.97
C VAL A 314 2.13 -7.54 -1.95
N THR A 315 1.62 -7.35 -3.18
CA THR A 315 1.63 -8.37 -4.23
C THR A 315 3.05 -8.92 -4.45
N PRO A 316 3.25 -10.25 -4.49
CA PRO A 316 4.55 -10.85 -4.79
C PRO A 316 5.18 -10.27 -6.07
N GLY A 317 6.46 -9.95 -6.02
CA GLY A 317 7.18 -9.30 -7.13
C GLY A 317 6.92 -7.78 -7.28
N LYS A 318 6.13 -7.15 -6.40
CA LYS A 318 6.04 -5.68 -6.30
C LYS A 318 6.90 -5.08 -5.18
N ILE A 319 7.32 -5.89 -4.21
CA ILE A 319 8.46 -5.55 -3.35
C ILE A 319 9.74 -5.83 -4.17
N PRO A 320 10.64 -4.86 -4.38
CA PRO A 320 11.92 -5.10 -5.05
C PRO A 320 12.81 -6.00 -4.20
N SER A 321 13.64 -6.82 -4.83
CA SER A 321 14.70 -7.55 -4.13
C SER A 321 15.70 -6.57 -3.53
N ALA A 322 16.06 -6.75 -2.27
CA ALA A 322 17.10 -5.94 -1.64
C ALA A 322 18.49 -6.27 -2.24
N ASP A 323 19.29 -5.23 -2.43
CA ASP A 323 20.69 -5.32 -2.86
C ASP A 323 21.66 -4.77 -1.78
N SER A 324 22.93 -4.57 -2.14
CA SER A 324 23.97 -4.08 -1.21
C SER A 324 23.81 -2.61 -0.78
N SER A 325 22.91 -1.82 -1.38
CA SER A 325 22.60 -0.46 -0.96
C SER A 325 21.65 -0.39 0.24
N TYR A 326 20.99 -1.51 0.58
CA TYR A 326 20.03 -1.59 1.68
C TYR A 326 20.74 -1.78 3.02
N THR A 327 20.81 -0.71 3.81
CA THR A 327 21.52 -0.63 5.10
C THR A 327 20.64 -0.81 6.34
N LYS A 328 19.31 -0.98 6.17
CA LYS A 328 18.33 -1.10 7.25
C LYS A 328 17.44 -2.32 7.08
N ASN A 329 17.08 -2.98 8.19
CA ASN A 329 15.96 -3.93 8.23
C ASN A 329 14.69 -3.18 8.66
N ILE A 330 13.54 -3.52 8.09
CA ILE A 330 12.23 -3.11 8.65
C ILE A 330 11.83 -4.15 9.68
N VAL A 331 11.55 -3.71 10.90
CA VAL A 331 11.18 -4.56 12.05
C VAL A 331 9.82 -4.16 12.60
N ALA A 332 9.06 -5.13 13.11
CA ALA A 332 7.75 -4.91 13.70
C ALA A 332 7.83 -4.93 15.23
N ASN A 333 7.25 -3.93 15.87
CA ASN A 333 7.07 -3.87 17.31
C ASN A 333 5.85 -4.73 17.73
N PRO A 334 5.78 -5.20 19.00
CA PRO A 334 4.62 -5.93 19.52
C PRO A 334 3.30 -5.13 19.50
N ASP A 335 3.35 -3.80 19.40
CA ASP A 335 2.19 -2.92 19.27
C ASP A 335 1.65 -2.79 17.83
N GLY A 336 2.31 -3.44 16.86
CA GLY A 336 1.94 -3.40 15.44
C GLY A 336 2.57 -2.25 14.64
N THR A 337 3.35 -1.37 15.27
CA THR A 337 4.13 -0.34 14.55
C THR A 337 5.37 -0.94 13.88
N PHE A 338 5.88 -0.28 12.86
CA PHE A 338 7.12 -0.66 12.18
C PHE A 338 8.22 0.36 12.44
N GLY A 339 9.41 -0.12 12.78
CA GLY A 339 10.64 0.66 12.89
C GLY A 339 11.70 0.19 11.91
N TRP A 340 12.87 0.82 11.96
CA TRP A 340 14.07 0.33 11.30
C TRP A 340 15.20 0.13 12.30
N GLU A 341 15.99 -0.92 12.08
CA GLU A 341 17.27 -1.15 12.73
C GLU A 341 18.40 -1.09 11.67
N ASP A 342 19.62 -0.80 12.09
CA ASP A 342 20.79 -0.99 11.23
C ASP A 342 20.96 -2.47 10.90
N LYS A 343 21.08 -2.76 9.60
CA LYS A 343 21.39 -4.11 9.13
C LYS A 343 22.79 -4.45 9.63
N THR A 344 22.87 -5.34 10.61
CA THR A 344 24.12 -5.82 11.18
C THR A 344 24.41 -7.24 10.71
N ASP A 345 25.57 -7.46 10.10
CA ASP A 345 26.05 -8.78 9.69
C ASP A 345 26.69 -9.54 10.88
N ALA A 346 26.13 -9.39 12.08
CA ALA A 346 26.68 -9.93 13.32
C ALA A 346 26.37 -11.42 13.49
N ILE A 347 27.29 -12.15 14.13
CA ILE A 347 27.08 -13.56 14.48
C ILE A 347 25.98 -13.65 15.56
N PRO A 348 24.94 -14.49 15.37
CA PRO A 348 23.90 -14.67 16.39
C PRO A 348 24.47 -15.15 17.73
N LEU A 349 23.86 -14.72 18.84
CA LEU A 349 24.20 -15.19 20.19
C LEU A 349 23.99 -16.71 20.40
N SER A 350 23.23 -17.35 19.51
CA SER A 350 23.08 -18.82 19.43
C SER A 350 24.27 -19.52 18.77
N GLY A 351 25.28 -18.79 18.33
CA GLY A 351 26.35 -19.29 17.45
C GLY A 351 25.93 -19.35 15.98
N THR A 352 26.87 -19.77 15.14
CA THR A 352 26.64 -20.03 13.72
C THR A 352 25.70 -21.22 13.51
N VAL A 353 24.81 -21.13 12.53
CA VAL A 353 24.01 -22.28 12.09
C VAL A 353 24.88 -23.33 11.39
N ASP A 354 24.41 -24.57 11.40
CA ASP A 354 25.12 -25.71 10.84
C ASP A 354 25.51 -25.48 9.36
N ALA A 355 26.71 -25.93 8.98
CA ALA A 355 27.36 -25.67 7.69
C ALA A 355 27.55 -24.18 7.28
N ARG A 356 27.37 -23.19 8.18
CA ARG A 356 27.73 -21.77 7.93
C ARG A 356 28.80 -21.28 8.90
N PRO A 357 30.05 -21.81 8.80
CA PRO A 357 31.13 -21.46 9.73
C PRO A 357 31.50 -19.98 9.63
N LEU A 358 32.05 -19.45 10.72
CA LEU A 358 32.72 -18.16 10.71
C LEU A 358 33.98 -18.24 9.84
N THR A 359 34.11 -17.36 8.86
CA THR A 359 35.27 -17.28 7.97
C THR A 359 35.95 -15.92 8.09
N GLY A 360 37.29 -15.92 8.11
CA GLY A 360 38.10 -14.72 8.38
C GLY A 360 38.58 -14.61 9.83
N SER A 361 39.25 -13.50 10.14
CA SER A 361 39.79 -13.22 11.48
C SER A 361 38.72 -12.69 12.42
N ILE A 362 38.71 -13.18 13.66
CA ILE A 362 37.86 -12.66 14.74
C ILE A 362 38.58 -11.48 15.39
N GLN A 363 38.03 -10.27 15.27
CA GLN A 363 38.48 -9.12 16.06
C GLN A 363 37.52 -8.94 17.24
N TYR A 364 37.98 -9.22 18.45
CA TYR A 364 37.25 -8.92 19.68
C TYR A 364 37.65 -7.54 20.21
N LYS A 365 36.75 -6.92 20.98
CA LYS A 365 37.00 -5.65 21.67
C LYS A 365 36.64 -5.83 23.14
N GLY A 366 37.66 -6.00 23.99
CA GLY A 366 37.48 -6.00 25.44
C GLY A 366 36.84 -4.70 25.93
N SER A 367 36.03 -4.79 26.98
CA SER A 367 35.30 -3.64 27.55
C SER A 367 35.30 -3.60 29.08
N ASP A 368 35.99 -4.52 29.74
CA ASP A 368 36.11 -4.57 31.20
C ASP A 368 37.30 -3.75 31.70
N THR A 369 37.08 -3.00 32.79
CA THR A 369 38.08 -2.21 33.52
C THR A 369 38.71 -2.97 34.69
N THR A 370 38.30 -4.21 34.95
CA THR A 370 38.74 -5.02 36.12
C THR A 370 39.93 -5.95 35.85
N GLY A 371 40.47 -5.98 34.61
CA GLY A 371 41.86 -6.37 34.36
C GLY A 371 42.11 -7.70 33.64
N TYR A 372 41.08 -8.48 33.30
CA TYR A 372 41.24 -9.74 32.55
C TYR A 372 40.12 -9.90 31.51
N ASN A 373 40.16 -9.18 30.37
CA ASN A 373 39.37 -9.63 29.21
C ASN A 373 40.12 -10.79 28.54
N SER A 374 39.38 -11.79 28.10
CA SER A 374 39.92 -12.88 27.30
C SER A 374 38.92 -13.36 26.25
N PHE A 375 39.46 -13.83 25.12
CA PHE A 375 38.69 -14.55 24.10
C PHE A 375 39.01 -16.04 24.19
N GLY A 376 37.99 -16.87 24.43
CA GLY A 376 38.20 -18.29 24.65
C GLY A 376 37.02 -19.18 24.28
N PHE A 377 37.33 -20.43 23.99
CA PHE A 377 36.35 -21.49 23.75
C PHE A 377 36.27 -22.38 24.98
N TYR A 378 35.07 -22.58 25.52
CA TYR A 378 34.84 -23.50 26.64
C TYR A 378 33.61 -24.37 26.42
N SER A 379 33.72 -25.64 26.78
CA SER A 379 32.58 -26.54 26.95
C SER A 379 32.09 -26.43 28.38
N LYS A 380 30.81 -26.10 28.57
CA LYS A 380 30.15 -26.06 29.89
C LYS A 380 29.22 -27.25 30.04
N LEU A 381 29.48 -28.10 31.03
CA LEU A 381 28.62 -29.24 31.37
C LEU A 381 27.59 -28.86 32.45
N PRO A 382 26.49 -29.63 32.62
CA PRO A 382 25.38 -29.27 33.51
C PRO A 382 25.75 -29.13 35.00
N ASN A 383 26.82 -29.80 35.42
CA ASN A 383 27.43 -29.78 36.76
C ASN A 383 28.38 -28.58 36.98
N ASN A 384 28.36 -27.59 36.10
CA ASN A 384 29.21 -26.39 36.12
C ASN A 384 30.69 -26.62 35.73
N GLU A 385 31.12 -27.83 35.33
CA GLU A 385 32.45 -28.08 34.75
C GLU A 385 32.67 -27.20 33.51
N LYS A 386 33.89 -26.66 33.36
CA LYS A 386 34.29 -25.80 32.22
C LYS A 386 35.66 -26.24 31.68
N SER A 387 35.66 -26.98 30.58
CA SER A 387 36.92 -27.30 29.87
C SER A 387 37.10 -26.35 28.70
N GLY A 388 38.19 -25.60 28.67
CA GLY A 388 38.44 -24.61 27.62
C GLY A 388 39.85 -24.04 27.61
N PHE A 389 40.08 -23.11 26.69
CA PHE A 389 41.27 -22.26 26.65
C PHE A 389 40.85 -20.83 26.31
N ASP A 390 41.58 -19.86 26.84
CA ASP A 390 41.44 -18.46 26.48
C ASP A 390 42.77 -17.80 26.15
N ILE A 391 42.66 -16.70 25.39
CA ILE A 391 43.74 -15.79 25.03
C ILE A 391 43.41 -14.46 25.69
N GLN A 392 44.30 -13.97 26.54
CA GLN A 392 44.12 -12.70 27.25
C GLN A 392 44.53 -11.49 26.38
N ASP A 393 44.14 -10.28 26.79
CA ASP A 393 44.44 -9.02 26.09
C ASP A 393 45.95 -8.78 25.86
N ASP A 394 46.82 -9.36 26.67
CA ASP A 394 48.28 -9.29 26.56
C ASP A 394 48.90 -10.31 25.59
N GLY A 395 48.07 -11.18 25.00
CA GLY A 395 48.49 -12.28 24.13
C GLY A 395 48.92 -13.54 24.88
N THR A 396 48.87 -13.57 26.21
CA THR A 396 49.12 -14.78 27.00
C THR A 396 48.07 -15.85 26.66
N LEU A 397 48.56 -17.05 26.34
CA LEU A 397 47.71 -18.21 26.12
C LEU A 397 47.54 -18.97 27.45
N THR A 398 46.34 -18.93 28.02
CA THR A 398 45.98 -19.62 29.27
C THR A 398 44.92 -20.70 29.04
N PRO A 399 45.31 -21.94 28.68
CA PRO A 399 44.45 -23.12 28.84
C PRO A 399 44.24 -23.44 30.34
N LEU A 400 43.40 -22.63 30.98
CA LEU A 400 42.80 -22.88 32.28
C LEU A 400 41.72 -23.97 32.14
N MET A 401 42.15 -25.23 32.21
CA MET A 401 41.24 -26.37 32.27
C MET A 401 40.62 -26.48 33.66
N TYR A 402 39.46 -25.82 33.85
CA TYR A 402 38.62 -25.97 35.04
C TYR A 402 37.87 -27.30 35.04
N TRP A 403 38.57 -28.39 35.34
CA TRP A 403 37.90 -29.65 35.69
C TRP A 403 37.33 -29.58 37.10
N MET A 404 36.18 -28.91 37.24
CA MET A 404 35.34 -28.95 38.45
C MET A 404 34.52 -30.24 38.51
N GLY A 405 35.17 -31.38 38.30
CA GLY A 405 34.65 -32.65 38.81
C GLY A 405 34.65 -32.62 40.34
N GLY A 406 34.09 -33.64 40.99
CA GLY A 406 33.86 -33.66 42.44
C GLY A 406 35.09 -33.38 43.34
N ASP A 407 36.30 -33.42 42.77
CA ASP A 407 37.58 -33.27 43.47
C ASP A 407 38.27 -31.90 43.28
N ASN A 408 37.67 -30.93 42.55
CA ASN A 408 38.21 -29.56 42.38
C ASN A 408 39.68 -29.48 41.87
N VAL A 409 40.06 -30.33 40.92
CA VAL A 409 41.43 -30.34 40.36
C VAL A 409 41.57 -29.28 39.26
N VAL A 410 42.41 -28.27 39.52
CA VAL A 410 42.82 -27.28 38.53
C VAL A 410 44.14 -27.72 37.93
N SER A 411 44.22 -27.83 36.61
CA SER A 411 45.47 -28.06 35.88
C SER A 411 45.76 -26.88 34.97
N THR A 412 47.02 -26.44 34.96
CA THR A 412 47.47 -25.26 34.22
C THR A 412 48.57 -25.63 33.24
N LEU A 413 48.43 -25.12 32.02
CA LEU A 413 49.52 -24.82 31.12
C LEU A 413 49.38 -23.31 30.86
N SER A 414 50.42 -22.54 31.11
CA SER A 414 50.44 -21.11 30.82
C SER A 414 51.69 -20.78 30.03
N VAL A 415 51.53 -20.09 28.90
CA VAL A 415 52.65 -19.61 28.09
C VAL A 415 52.71 -18.10 28.25
N TYR A 416 53.59 -17.63 29.13
CA TYR A 416 53.86 -16.22 29.38
C TYR A 416 55.03 -15.74 28.51
N HIS A 417 55.24 -14.42 28.47
CA HIS A 417 56.41 -13.85 27.79
C HIS A 417 57.75 -14.20 28.46
N SER A 418 57.72 -14.67 29.72
CA SER A 418 58.90 -14.98 30.55
C SER A 418 59.20 -16.48 30.67
N ASP A 419 58.16 -17.31 30.66
CA ASP A 419 58.26 -18.74 30.97
C ASP A 419 57.05 -19.53 30.44
N VAL A 420 57.19 -20.86 30.48
CA VAL A 420 56.08 -21.81 30.29
C VAL A 420 55.86 -22.52 31.62
N THR A 421 54.74 -22.23 32.27
CA THR A 421 54.35 -22.83 33.55
C THR A 421 53.44 -24.03 33.30
N ILE A 422 53.73 -25.17 33.95
CA ILE A 422 52.96 -26.41 33.86
C ILE A 422 52.71 -26.94 35.26
N GLY A 423 51.44 -27.03 35.68
CA GLY A 423 51.08 -27.33 37.06
C GLY A 423 49.71 -27.99 37.23
N SER A 424 49.45 -28.45 38.45
CA SER A 424 48.12 -28.90 38.88
C SER A 424 47.98 -28.77 40.39
N SER A 425 46.75 -28.59 40.89
CA SER A 425 46.45 -28.72 42.32
C SER A 425 46.46 -30.17 42.81
N ASN A 426 46.53 -31.15 41.91
CA ASN A 426 46.66 -32.56 42.27
C ASN A 426 48.14 -32.92 42.58
N PRO A 427 48.48 -33.38 43.80
CA PRO A 427 49.85 -33.74 44.17
C PRO A 427 50.41 -34.97 43.43
N ALA A 428 49.57 -35.74 42.73
CA ALA A 428 50.00 -36.84 41.85
C ALA A 428 50.35 -36.39 40.42
N PHE A 429 50.33 -35.08 40.14
CA PHE A 429 50.65 -34.54 38.83
C PHE A 429 52.13 -34.71 38.45
N SER A 430 52.40 -35.34 37.31
CA SER A 430 53.75 -35.67 36.86
C SER A 430 54.41 -34.62 35.96
N GLY A 431 53.80 -33.43 35.79
CA GLY A 431 54.29 -32.42 34.85
C GLY A 431 54.26 -32.90 33.40
N LEU A 432 55.32 -32.57 32.64
CA LEU A 432 55.53 -33.08 31.29
C LEU A 432 55.90 -34.57 31.29
N ARG A 433 55.03 -35.39 30.71
CA ARG A 433 55.28 -36.81 30.47
C ARG A 433 55.02 -37.16 29.01
N GLY A 434 56.03 -37.67 28.32
CA GLY A 434 55.88 -38.25 27.00
C GLY A 434 55.03 -39.52 27.03
N THR A 435 54.22 -39.75 26.01
CA THR A 435 53.43 -40.98 25.82
C THR A 435 54.27 -42.18 25.43
N SER A 436 55.50 -41.94 24.95
CA SER A 436 56.49 -42.95 24.55
C SER A 436 57.90 -42.51 24.99
N TYR A 437 58.88 -43.43 24.88
CA TYR A 437 60.30 -43.11 25.03
C TYR A 437 60.86 -42.53 23.73
N TYR A 438 61.61 -41.43 23.83
CA TYR A 438 62.17 -40.70 22.68
C TYR A 438 63.69 -40.46 22.78
N GLY A 439 64.37 -41.09 23.74
CA GLY A 439 65.79 -40.80 24.03
C GLY A 439 66.74 -41.08 22.86
N ASP A 440 66.40 -42.03 21.99
CA ASP A 440 67.21 -42.41 20.83
C ASP A 440 67.21 -41.34 19.70
N TYR A 441 66.35 -40.33 19.80
CA TYR A 441 66.21 -39.23 18.84
C TYR A 441 66.58 -37.86 19.43
N TYR A 442 67.32 -37.85 20.53
CA TYR A 442 67.79 -36.63 21.19
C TYR A 442 68.70 -35.79 20.28
N VAL A 443 68.50 -34.46 20.33
CA VAL A 443 69.44 -33.43 19.88
C VAL A 443 69.62 -32.40 20.99
N ASP A 444 70.72 -31.64 20.99
CA ASP A 444 71.14 -30.76 22.09
C ASP A 444 70.03 -29.86 22.67
N GLU A 445 69.14 -29.32 21.83
CA GLU A 445 68.03 -28.43 22.21
C GLU A 445 66.78 -29.18 22.74
N SER A 446 66.81 -30.52 22.82
CA SER A 446 65.68 -31.33 23.28
C SER A 446 65.54 -31.32 24.79
N TYR A 447 64.32 -31.11 25.29
CA TYR A 447 64.02 -31.16 26.71
C TYR A 447 63.94 -32.62 27.22
N ILE A 448 64.88 -33.04 28.08
CA ILE A 448 64.93 -34.40 28.65
C ILE A 448 65.00 -34.43 30.18
N GLN A 449 64.50 -35.53 30.77
CA GLN A 449 64.55 -35.76 32.21
C GLN A 449 66.00 -36.03 32.68
N LYS A 450 66.47 -35.20 33.61
CA LYS A 450 67.87 -35.12 34.09
C LYS A 450 68.49 -36.46 34.53
N GLN A 451 67.68 -37.42 35.00
CA GLN A 451 68.16 -38.70 35.53
C GLN A 451 68.72 -39.67 34.48
N TYR A 452 68.50 -39.42 33.17
CA TYR A 452 68.99 -40.29 32.08
C TYR A 452 70.35 -39.87 31.49
N ALA A 453 70.78 -38.62 31.66
CA ALA A 453 71.96 -38.08 30.97
C ALA A 453 73.31 -38.56 31.55
N ASP A 454 73.37 -38.85 32.86
CA ASP A 454 74.65 -38.98 33.57
C ASP A 454 75.31 -40.38 33.47
N LYS A 455 74.67 -41.38 32.83
CA LYS A 455 75.14 -42.78 32.82
C LYS A 455 75.62 -43.36 31.48
N GLN A 456 75.37 -42.72 30.33
CA GLN A 456 75.75 -43.28 29.02
C GLN A 456 77.00 -42.68 28.37
N HIS A 457 77.50 -41.53 28.84
CA HIS A 457 78.48 -40.73 28.07
C HIS A 457 79.97 -41.10 28.24
N SER A 458 80.31 -42.12 29.03
CA SER A 458 81.72 -42.44 29.31
C SER A 458 82.40 -43.39 28.31
N TYR A 459 81.66 -44.17 27.51
CA TYR A 459 82.22 -45.27 26.70
C TYR A 459 81.47 -45.45 25.36
N THR A 460 82.20 -45.71 24.26
CA THR A 460 81.58 -46.03 22.96
C THR A 460 81.59 -47.54 22.68
N THR A 461 80.47 -48.10 22.23
CA THR A 461 80.34 -49.53 21.87
C THR A 461 80.60 -49.81 20.40
N LYS A 462 80.90 -48.78 19.60
CA LYS A 462 81.20 -48.88 18.17
C LYS A 462 82.65 -49.31 17.96
N GLU A 463 82.87 -50.13 16.96
CA GLU A 463 84.22 -50.47 16.50
C GLU A 463 84.73 -49.36 15.56
N GLU A 464 85.91 -48.86 15.83
CA GLU A 464 86.56 -47.80 15.05
C GLU A 464 87.82 -48.34 14.38
N LYS A 465 87.98 -48.09 13.09
CA LYS A 465 89.21 -48.42 12.37
C LYS A 465 90.25 -47.35 12.65
N THR A 466 91.29 -47.67 13.41
CA THR A 466 92.39 -46.72 13.63
C THR A 466 93.17 -46.54 12.34
N GLY A 467 93.80 -45.36 12.15
CA GLY A 467 94.60 -45.08 10.96
C GLY A 467 95.87 -45.94 10.83
N GLY A 468 96.20 -46.73 11.84
CA GLY A 468 97.40 -47.54 11.92
C GLY A 468 97.29 -48.90 11.21
N LYS A 469 98.47 -49.45 10.87
CA LYS A 469 98.65 -50.85 10.48
C LYS A 469 99.58 -51.54 11.46
N TRP A 470 99.30 -52.79 11.77
CA TRP A 470 100.19 -53.62 12.58
C TRP A 470 101.38 -54.11 11.74
N ILE A 471 102.38 -54.73 12.39
CA ILE A 471 103.61 -55.22 11.73
C ILE A 471 103.37 -56.25 10.60
N ASN A 472 102.21 -56.88 10.57
CA ASN A 472 101.77 -57.78 9.49
C ASN A 472 101.03 -57.05 8.33
N GLY A 473 101.00 -55.72 8.35
CA GLY A 473 100.34 -54.88 7.33
C GLY A 473 98.81 -54.75 7.47
N LYS A 474 98.18 -55.45 8.41
CA LYS A 474 96.71 -55.39 8.59
C LYS A 474 96.27 -54.12 9.33
N PRO A 475 95.07 -53.57 9.04
CA PRO A 475 94.52 -52.44 9.78
C PRO A 475 94.26 -52.79 11.24
N VAL A 476 94.44 -51.79 12.10
CA VAL A 476 94.15 -51.88 13.53
C VAL A 476 92.75 -51.32 13.81
N TYR A 477 91.97 -52.01 14.63
CA TYR A 477 90.64 -51.60 15.07
C TYR A 477 90.65 -51.38 16.58
N LYS A 478 89.97 -50.34 17.06
CA LYS A 478 89.76 -50.04 18.49
C LYS A 478 88.28 -50.21 18.82
N LYS A 479 87.98 -50.84 19.95
CA LYS A 479 86.61 -50.95 20.47
C LYS A 479 86.63 -51.07 22.00
N THR A 480 85.70 -50.37 22.66
CA THR A 480 85.47 -50.45 24.11
C THR A 480 84.18 -51.24 24.39
N VAL A 481 84.20 -52.04 25.46
CA VAL A 481 83.07 -52.84 25.93
C VAL A 481 83.02 -52.76 27.46
N VAL A 482 81.82 -52.65 28.02
CA VAL A 482 81.60 -52.62 29.47
C VAL A 482 80.78 -53.83 29.89
N PHE A 483 81.33 -54.63 30.80
CA PHE A 483 80.69 -55.79 31.40
C PHE A 483 80.23 -55.43 32.81
N ASN A 484 78.90 -55.28 32.99
CA ASN A 484 78.28 -54.97 34.29
C ASN A 484 77.77 -56.23 35.02
N GLN A 485 78.09 -57.42 34.49
CA GLN A 485 77.73 -58.73 35.04
C GLN A 485 78.89 -59.67 34.78
N ILE A 486 79.70 -59.93 35.80
CA ILE A 486 80.85 -60.83 35.72
C ILE A 486 80.41 -62.23 36.17
N PRO A 487 80.74 -63.30 35.43
CA PRO A 487 80.45 -64.65 35.90
C PRO A 487 81.16 -64.96 37.22
N ARG A 488 80.52 -65.74 38.11
CA ARG A 488 81.09 -66.18 39.41
C ARG A 488 82.52 -66.75 39.29
N THR A 489 82.85 -67.34 38.13
CA THR A 489 84.16 -67.93 37.82
C THR A 489 85.28 -66.93 37.50
N GLY A 490 84.98 -65.63 37.34
CA GLY A 490 85.94 -64.62 36.90
C GLY A 490 86.30 -64.68 35.41
N LEU A 491 85.72 -65.62 34.66
CA LEU A 491 85.92 -65.80 33.22
C LEU A 491 84.91 -64.97 32.43
N VAL A 492 85.34 -63.82 31.91
CA VAL A 492 84.55 -62.94 31.04
C VAL A 492 84.81 -63.31 29.58
N GLU A 493 83.96 -64.13 28.98
CA GLU A 493 84.01 -64.35 27.53
C GLU A 493 83.53 -63.10 26.78
N PHE A 494 84.30 -62.66 25.77
CA PHE A 494 83.98 -61.49 24.94
C PHE A 494 83.98 -61.80 23.44
N LYS A 495 83.79 -63.07 23.09
CA LYS A 495 83.80 -63.59 21.71
C LYS A 495 82.66 -63.05 20.82
N THR A 496 81.58 -62.55 21.41
CA THR A 496 80.42 -61.98 20.68
C THR A 496 80.68 -60.51 20.36
N GLU A 497 81.37 -59.85 21.27
CA GLU A 497 81.67 -58.43 21.29
C GLU A 497 82.88 -58.13 20.40
N PHE A 498 83.81 -59.10 20.27
CA PHE A 498 84.98 -59.04 19.38
C PHE A 498 85.11 -60.32 18.52
N PRO A 499 84.24 -60.55 17.52
CA PRO A 499 84.12 -61.85 16.82
C PRO A 499 85.34 -62.24 15.97
N ASP A 500 86.02 -61.26 15.36
CA ASP A 500 87.02 -61.48 14.31
C ASP A 500 88.48 -61.31 14.76
N ILE A 501 88.77 -61.24 16.08
CA ILE A 501 90.14 -61.04 16.58
C ILE A 501 91.10 -62.09 16.02
N GLU A 502 92.19 -61.59 15.42
CA GLU A 502 93.38 -62.38 15.10
C GLU A 502 94.50 -62.11 16.11
N THR A 503 94.88 -60.84 16.28
CA THR A 503 95.97 -60.41 17.18
C THR A 503 95.50 -59.22 17.99
N ILE A 504 95.57 -59.33 19.33
CA ILE A 504 95.43 -58.17 20.23
C ILE A 504 96.77 -57.43 20.24
N ILE A 505 96.71 -56.12 20.04
CA ILE A 505 97.86 -55.20 19.93
C ILE A 505 98.08 -54.48 21.26
N SER A 506 97.01 -53.93 21.81
CA SER A 506 97.00 -53.26 23.11
C SER A 506 95.68 -53.53 23.83
N ASN A 507 95.70 -53.38 25.15
CA ASN A 507 94.51 -53.45 26.01
C ASN A 507 94.52 -52.28 26.99
N GLU A 508 93.36 -51.68 27.21
CA GLU A 508 93.14 -50.67 28.23
C GLU A 508 92.02 -51.13 29.17
N MET A 509 92.46 -51.45 30.38
CA MET A 509 91.78 -51.88 31.60
C MET A 509 91.08 -50.81 32.44
N PHE A 510 89.79 -50.93 32.79
CA PHE A 510 89.28 -50.35 34.05
C PHE A 510 88.31 -51.30 34.76
N THR A 511 88.49 -51.50 36.07
CA THR A 511 87.65 -52.39 36.89
C THR A 511 87.17 -51.67 38.15
N GLU A 512 85.87 -51.69 38.40
CA GLU A 512 85.25 -51.26 39.66
C GLU A 512 84.81 -52.47 40.46
N TRP A 513 85.34 -52.61 41.68
CA TRP A 513 85.16 -53.79 42.53
C TRP A 513 85.05 -53.34 43.99
N TYR A 514 83.91 -52.76 44.33
CA TYR A 514 83.65 -52.18 45.65
C TYR A 514 83.65 -53.23 46.77
N ALA A 515 83.41 -54.51 46.47
CA ALA A 515 83.52 -55.60 47.44
C ALA A 515 84.94 -55.84 48.00
N ILE A 516 85.98 -55.22 47.41
CA ILE A 516 87.36 -55.20 47.94
C ILE A 516 87.90 -53.76 48.09
N ASP A 517 87.02 -52.75 48.11
CA ASP A 517 87.34 -51.32 48.12
C ASP A 517 88.35 -50.90 47.03
N ALA A 518 88.20 -51.44 45.82
CA ALA A 518 89.10 -51.15 44.70
C ALA A 518 88.36 -50.61 43.46
N ALA A 519 88.94 -49.57 42.86
CA ALA A 519 88.74 -49.22 41.46
C ALA A 519 90.13 -49.01 40.86
N PHE A 520 90.44 -49.65 39.73
CA PHE A 520 91.80 -49.66 39.18
C PHE A 520 91.86 -49.82 37.67
N ALA A 521 92.93 -49.28 37.08
CA ALA A 521 93.26 -49.43 35.68
C ALA A 521 94.38 -50.46 35.47
N GLY A 522 94.29 -51.24 34.39
CA GLY A 522 95.32 -52.20 33.95
C GLY A 522 95.21 -53.63 34.52
N ASN A 523 96.16 -54.48 34.11
CA ASN A 523 96.14 -55.94 34.29
C ASN A 523 96.40 -56.44 35.72
N GLN A 524 96.66 -55.55 36.70
CA GLN A 524 96.90 -55.98 38.09
C GLN A 524 96.54 -54.89 39.11
N TRP A 525 96.17 -55.31 40.31
CA TRP A 525 96.01 -54.43 41.47
C TRP A 525 96.82 -54.94 42.66
N ARG A 526 97.85 -54.17 43.05
CA ARG A 526 98.65 -54.36 44.29
C ARG A 526 99.14 -55.81 44.53
N THR A 527 99.51 -56.53 43.46
CA THR A 527 99.83 -57.98 43.48
C THR A 527 98.79 -58.88 44.16
N LYS A 528 97.54 -58.41 44.27
CA LYS A 528 96.41 -59.10 44.91
C LYS A 528 95.36 -59.54 43.90
N ALA A 529 95.14 -58.78 42.84
CA ALA A 529 94.29 -59.19 41.72
C ALA A 529 95.10 -59.13 40.42
N TYR A 530 94.85 -60.09 39.52
CA TYR A 530 95.37 -60.12 38.16
C TYR A 530 94.20 -60.24 37.17
N ILE A 531 94.36 -59.61 36.01
CA ILE A 531 93.47 -59.76 34.87
C ILE A 531 94.33 -60.23 33.71
N THR A 532 94.01 -61.42 33.18
CA THR A 532 94.71 -62.02 32.03
C THR A 532 93.82 -61.93 30.81
N ILE A 533 94.28 -61.24 29.76
CA ILE A 533 93.55 -61.09 28.50
C ILE A 533 94.04 -62.13 27.50
N GLU A 534 93.12 -62.97 27.01
CA GLU A 534 93.32 -63.89 25.89
C GLU A 534 92.57 -63.42 24.64
N ARG A 535 92.66 -64.15 23.52
CA ARG A 535 92.01 -63.76 22.25
C ARG A 535 90.47 -63.68 22.30
N LYS A 536 89.82 -64.24 23.32
CA LYS A 536 88.36 -64.40 23.41
C LYS A 536 87.75 -64.25 24.80
N LEU A 537 88.59 -64.12 25.83
CA LEU A 537 88.16 -64.04 27.22
C LEU A 537 89.15 -63.24 28.06
N ALA A 538 88.66 -62.67 29.15
CA ALA A 538 89.46 -62.16 30.25
C ALA A 538 89.27 -63.08 31.46
N THR A 539 90.35 -63.43 32.14
CA THR A 539 90.32 -64.16 33.41
C THR A 539 90.69 -63.20 34.53
N ILE A 540 89.77 -62.94 35.46
CA ILE A 540 90.01 -62.10 36.64
C ILE A 540 90.25 -63.03 37.83
N GLU A 541 91.41 -62.90 38.49
CA GLU A 541 91.84 -63.77 39.58
C GLU A 541 92.31 -62.99 40.81
N LEU A 542 91.90 -63.43 42.01
CA LEU A 542 92.36 -62.91 43.30
C LEU A 542 93.38 -63.86 43.93
N VAL A 543 94.59 -63.35 44.17
CA VAL A 543 95.75 -64.10 44.65
C VAL A 543 95.55 -64.59 46.08
N GLY A 544 95.74 -65.88 46.30
CA GLY A 544 95.66 -66.50 47.64
C GLY A 544 94.24 -66.78 48.14
N VAL A 545 93.21 -66.60 47.30
CA VAL A 545 91.82 -66.92 47.65
C VAL A 545 91.23 -67.92 46.65
N SER A 546 91.07 -69.18 47.07
CA SER A 546 90.39 -70.22 46.29
C SER A 546 88.88 -70.08 46.36
N ASP A 547 88.19 -70.22 45.22
CA ASP A 547 86.72 -70.12 45.05
C ASP A 547 86.10 -68.76 45.46
N TYR A 548 86.78 -67.65 45.15
CA TYR A 548 86.18 -66.32 45.25
C TYR A 548 85.05 -66.14 44.22
N ASP A 549 83.95 -65.47 44.62
CA ASP A 549 82.83 -65.17 43.73
C ASP A 549 83.02 -63.82 43.03
N TYR A 550 83.46 -63.85 41.77
CA TYR A 550 83.74 -62.63 41.00
C TYR A 550 82.48 -61.90 40.50
N SER A 551 81.27 -62.42 40.74
CA SER A 551 80.02 -61.73 40.35
C SER A 551 79.73 -60.46 41.16
N VAL A 552 80.48 -60.23 42.24
CA VAL A 552 80.46 -59.00 43.04
C VAL A 552 81.26 -57.83 42.43
N ILE A 553 81.93 -58.03 41.29
CA ILE A 553 82.57 -56.96 40.52
C ILE A 553 81.47 -56.08 39.89
N ASN A 554 81.56 -54.77 40.11
CA ASN A 554 80.52 -53.81 39.72
C ASN A 554 80.57 -53.48 38.23
N SER A 555 81.77 -53.29 37.69
CA SER A 555 81.99 -53.11 36.26
C SER A 555 83.41 -53.55 35.85
N PHE A 556 83.53 -54.12 34.66
CA PHE A 556 84.78 -54.36 33.97
C PHE A 556 84.71 -53.74 32.58
N THR A 557 85.48 -52.69 32.34
CA THR A 557 85.60 -52.02 31.05
C THR A 557 86.86 -52.49 30.35
N LEU A 558 86.71 -53.03 29.15
CA LEU A 558 87.80 -53.52 28.32
C LEU A 558 87.80 -52.78 26.98
N THR A 559 88.87 -52.04 26.72
CA THR A 559 89.18 -51.53 25.39
C THR A 559 90.29 -52.36 24.77
N LEU A 560 90.08 -52.85 23.56
CA LEU A 560 91.11 -53.57 22.79
C LEU A 560 91.46 -52.79 21.53
N GLU A 561 92.75 -52.74 21.21
CA GLU A 561 93.20 -52.54 19.83
C GLU A 561 93.62 -53.89 19.24
N TYR A 562 93.14 -54.23 18.04
CA TYR A 562 93.34 -55.56 17.45
C TYR A 562 93.38 -55.55 15.92
N THR A 563 94.02 -56.56 15.34
CA THR A 563 93.83 -56.93 13.93
C THR A 563 92.68 -57.93 13.79
N LYS A 564 92.00 -57.87 12.64
CA LYS A 564 91.04 -58.90 12.22
C LYS A 564 91.72 -59.97 11.38
N LYS A 565 91.08 -61.14 11.30
CA LYS A 565 91.46 -62.24 10.40
C LYS A 565 91.43 -61.81 8.93
#